data_AF-A0A842Y1Q0-F1
#
_entry.id   AF-A0A842Y1Q0-F1
#
_cell.length_a   1.000
_cell.length_b   1.000
_cell.length_c   1.000
_cell.angle_alpha   90.00
_cell.angle_beta   90.00
_cell.angle_gamma   90.00
#
_symmetry.space_group_name_H-M   'P 1'
#
loop_
_entity.id
_entity.type
_entity.pdbx_description
1 polymer ?
#
loop_
_entity_poly.entity_id
_entity_poly.type
_entity_poly.pdbx_seq_one_letter_code
_entity_poly.pdbx_strand_id
1 'polypeptide(L)'
;MNKIKIAFTGHRRLGYAQVESMLNKIHAEFPDSVWITGGAIGLDSHAAKYAMLHGIELWLILPFSPAVMTARWNAQQKSFLEASIKYASKFTVLSPVYNVRVYQDRNIRMVDLSDMLAAFWDGSRGGTANCVGYASFIGHRIEMCLREGASASFTQSTPADSNCDACSMIGGETPTSSSSYREVHGDIFTTEAEAIVNTVNCVGAMGRGIALEFKKRYPDLYAAYRQACARKEIKPGHVWVYQAKDRIIFNAAVKDDWRNASRIVWIESCLNELIGLCRSMNVQSIALPWMGAMNGWIPVEQVKATTRRIMSGITDIDITVYEIKRH
;
A
#
# COMPACT_ATOMS: atom_id res chain seq x y z
N MET A 1 -6.36 -28.68 16.85
CA MET A 1 -6.63 -28.01 15.56
C MET A 1 -6.11 -26.58 15.65
N ASN A 2 -5.49 -26.07 14.59
CA ASN A 2 -5.02 -24.68 14.60
C ASN A 2 -6.23 -23.75 14.49
N LYS A 3 -6.44 -22.88 15.49
CA LYS A 3 -7.50 -21.87 15.47
C LYS A 3 -7.29 -20.91 14.29
N ILE A 4 -8.36 -20.60 13.55
CA ILE A 4 -8.30 -19.57 12.51
C ILE A 4 -8.06 -18.19 13.14
N LYS A 5 -7.15 -17.41 12.58
CA LYS A 5 -6.83 -16.07 13.06
C LYS A 5 -7.47 -15.04 12.14
N ILE A 6 -8.22 -14.11 12.70
CA ILE A 6 -9.01 -13.13 11.94
C ILE A 6 -8.54 -11.74 12.31
N ALA A 7 -7.96 -11.02 11.36
CA ALA A 7 -7.62 -9.60 11.53
C ALA A 7 -8.80 -8.70 11.17
N PHE A 8 -8.96 -7.61 11.90
CA PHE A 8 -10.04 -6.63 11.66
C PHE A 8 -9.48 -5.30 11.17
N THR A 9 -10.05 -4.73 10.11
CA THR A 9 -9.73 -3.38 9.64
C THR A 9 -10.99 -2.61 9.25
N GLY A 10 -11.07 -1.32 9.56
CA GLY A 10 -12.27 -0.54 9.27
C GLY A 10 -12.25 0.89 9.76
N HIS A 11 -13.34 1.60 9.46
CA HIS A 11 -13.48 3.03 9.73
C HIS A 11 -13.63 3.38 11.21
N ARG A 12 -13.31 4.64 11.54
CA ARG A 12 -13.48 5.20 12.89
C ARG A 12 -14.94 5.49 13.25
N ARG A 13 -15.76 5.80 12.25
CA ARG A 13 -17.18 6.12 12.39
C ARG A 13 -17.98 5.05 11.65
N LEU A 14 -18.29 3.97 12.34
CA LEU A 14 -19.19 2.93 11.85
C LEU A 14 -20.41 2.89 12.76
N GLY A 15 -21.59 2.59 12.20
CA GLY A 15 -22.80 2.38 12.97
C GLY A 15 -22.67 1.14 13.84
N TYR A 16 -22.87 1.28 15.16
CA TYR A 16 -22.66 0.20 16.13
C TYR A 16 -23.42 -1.08 15.77
N ALA A 17 -24.71 -0.95 15.43
CA ALA A 17 -25.57 -2.09 15.11
C ALA A 17 -25.10 -2.86 13.87
N GLN A 18 -24.61 -2.17 12.84
CA GLN A 18 -24.09 -2.81 11.62
C GLN A 18 -22.80 -3.59 11.92
N VAL A 19 -21.91 -3.02 12.73
CA VAL A 19 -20.68 -3.69 13.15
C VAL A 19 -21.00 -4.94 13.95
N GLU A 20 -21.84 -4.81 14.97
CA GLU A 20 -22.20 -5.91 15.87
C GLU A 20 -22.88 -7.08 15.13
N SER A 21 -23.79 -6.79 14.20
CA SER A 21 -24.44 -7.82 13.35
C SER A 21 -23.41 -8.64 12.58
N MET A 22 -22.39 -8.01 12.00
CA MET A 22 -21.36 -8.73 11.26
C MET A 22 -20.38 -9.47 12.17
N LEU A 23 -20.02 -8.90 13.33
CA LEU A 23 -19.19 -9.59 14.32
C LEU A 23 -19.88 -10.87 14.81
N ASN A 24 -21.20 -10.83 15.01
CA ASN A 24 -22.00 -12.03 15.32
C ASN A 24 -21.92 -13.10 14.23
N LYS A 25 -22.01 -12.71 12.96
CA LYS A 25 -21.89 -13.65 11.83
C LYS A 25 -20.51 -14.30 11.78
N ILE A 26 -19.45 -13.49 11.89
CA ILE A 26 -18.07 -13.99 11.90
C ILE A 26 -17.84 -14.93 13.08
N HIS A 27 -18.33 -14.60 14.26
CA HIS A 27 -18.19 -15.43 15.44
C HIS A 27 -18.98 -16.75 15.32
N ALA A 28 -20.19 -16.72 14.78
CA ALA A 28 -20.99 -17.93 14.56
C ALA A 28 -20.33 -18.88 13.56
N GLU A 29 -19.67 -18.36 12.53
CA GLU A 29 -18.95 -19.15 11.54
C GLU A 29 -17.61 -19.68 12.07
N PHE A 30 -16.92 -18.88 12.89
CA PHE A 30 -15.60 -19.22 13.45
C PHE A 30 -15.59 -19.14 14.98
N PRO A 31 -16.30 -20.05 15.68
CA PRO A 31 -16.47 -19.99 17.13
C PRO A 31 -15.15 -20.12 17.90
N ASP A 32 -14.21 -20.90 17.37
CA ASP A 32 -12.89 -21.13 17.98
C ASP A 32 -11.79 -20.20 17.45
N SER A 33 -12.15 -19.06 16.85
CA SER A 33 -11.17 -18.15 16.24
C SER A 33 -10.33 -17.35 17.25
N VAL A 34 -9.19 -16.85 16.77
CA VAL A 34 -8.38 -15.82 17.44
C VAL A 34 -8.59 -14.51 16.70
N TRP A 35 -8.92 -13.45 17.42
CA TRP A 35 -9.18 -12.14 16.83
C TRP A 35 -7.94 -11.25 16.96
N ILE A 36 -7.57 -10.58 15.88
CA ILE A 36 -6.43 -9.68 15.83
C ILE A 36 -6.93 -8.25 15.57
N THR A 37 -6.65 -7.34 16.48
CA THR A 37 -6.99 -5.91 16.34
C THR A 37 -5.75 -5.05 16.59
N GLY A 38 -5.79 -3.79 16.15
CA GLY A 38 -4.68 -2.87 16.41
C GLY A 38 -4.99 -1.72 17.35
N GLY A 39 -6.05 -1.90 18.13
CA GLY A 39 -6.36 -1.08 19.29
C GLY A 39 -6.70 0.37 19.03
N ALA A 40 -6.90 0.85 17.79
CA ALA A 40 -7.33 2.22 17.54
C ALA A 40 -8.79 2.47 17.94
N ILE A 41 -9.19 3.74 18.02
CA ILE A 41 -10.60 4.12 18.16
C ILE A 41 -11.35 3.73 16.88
N GLY A 42 -12.54 3.15 17.02
CA GLY A 42 -13.39 2.71 15.91
C GLY A 42 -13.55 1.19 15.89
N LEU A 43 -13.47 0.57 14.70
CA LEU A 43 -13.62 -0.88 14.54
C LEU A 43 -12.73 -1.68 15.48
N ASP A 44 -11.45 -1.31 15.61
CA ASP A 44 -10.49 -1.97 16.51
C ASP A 44 -11.06 -2.07 17.94
N SER A 45 -11.71 -1.00 18.42
CA SER A 45 -12.35 -0.97 19.74
C SER A 45 -13.62 -1.82 19.79
N HIS A 46 -14.44 -1.83 18.73
CA HIS A 46 -15.64 -2.65 18.66
C HIS A 46 -15.30 -4.15 18.64
N ALA A 47 -14.33 -4.57 17.82
CA ALA A 47 -13.89 -5.95 17.73
C ALA A 47 -13.25 -6.42 19.05
N ALA A 48 -12.40 -5.60 19.68
CA ALA A 48 -11.83 -5.91 20.99
C ALA A 48 -12.92 -6.05 22.07
N LYS A 49 -13.89 -5.13 22.11
CA LYS A 49 -15.01 -5.19 23.07
C LYS A 49 -15.83 -6.46 22.87
N TYR A 50 -16.15 -6.80 21.61
CA TYR A 50 -16.90 -7.99 21.29
C TYR A 50 -16.16 -9.26 21.71
N ALA A 51 -14.85 -9.34 21.42
CA ALA A 51 -14.02 -10.46 21.82
C ALA A 51 -14.00 -10.66 23.35
N MET A 52 -13.86 -9.57 24.11
CA MET A 52 -13.89 -9.58 25.57
C MET A 52 -15.24 -10.06 26.13
N LEU A 53 -16.36 -9.61 25.54
CA LEU A 53 -17.70 -10.00 25.99
C LEU A 53 -18.03 -11.47 25.73
N HIS A 54 -17.43 -12.05 24.69
CA HIS A 54 -17.74 -13.41 24.25
C HIS A 54 -16.64 -14.42 24.56
N GLY A 55 -15.59 -14.03 25.31
CA GLY A 55 -14.50 -14.93 25.66
C GLY A 55 -13.62 -15.36 24.48
N ILE A 56 -13.60 -14.57 23.40
CA ILE A 56 -12.80 -14.86 22.20
C ILE A 56 -11.35 -14.47 22.47
N GLU A 57 -10.41 -15.32 22.08
CA GLU A 57 -8.99 -15.06 22.24
C GLU A 57 -8.57 -13.82 21.41
N LEU A 58 -7.88 -12.87 22.06
CA LEU A 58 -7.51 -11.59 21.44
C LEU A 58 -5.99 -11.42 21.33
N TRP A 59 -5.52 -11.13 20.13
CA TRP A 59 -4.17 -10.62 19.86
C TRP A 59 -4.25 -9.12 19.55
N LEU A 60 -3.49 -8.32 20.30
CA LEU A 60 -3.51 -6.87 20.20
C LEU A 60 -2.15 -6.35 19.70
N ILE A 61 -2.16 -5.64 18.57
CA ILE A 61 -0.96 -5.13 17.92
C ILE A 61 -1.02 -3.61 17.81
N LEU A 62 -0.35 -2.90 18.71
CA LEU A 62 -0.36 -1.44 18.68
C LEU A 62 0.76 -0.89 17.78
N PRO A 63 0.48 0.20 17.04
CA PRO A 63 1.53 0.88 16.29
C PRO A 63 2.55 1.52 17.24
N PHE A 64 2.10 2.03 18.39
CA PHE A 64 2.96 2.70 19.38
C PHE A 64 2.71 2.22 20.80
N SER A 65 3.58 2.63 21.72
CA SER A 65 3.32 2.44 23.15
C SER A 65 1.97 3.05 23.55
N PRO A 66 1.27 2.50 24.57
CA PRO A 66 -0.02 3.02 25.01
C PRO A 66 0.02 4.52 25.34
N ALA A 67 1.11 4.99 25.95
CA ALA A 67 1.32 6.42 26.25
C ALA A 67 1.32 7.31 25.00
N VAL A 68 2.01 6.88 23.93
CA VAL A 68 2.08 7.62 22.66
C VAL A 68 0.76 7.54 21.90
N MET A 69 0.17 6.35 21.83
CA MET A 69 -1.06 6.11 21.08
C MET A 69 -2.25 6.87 21.66
N THR A 70 -2.33 6.95 22.99
CA THR A 70 -3.47 7.52 23.71
C THR A 70 -3.28 8.97 24.14
N ALA A 71 -2.22 9.65 23.69
CA ALA A 71 -1.88 11.00 24.11
C ALA A 71 -3.05 12.02 23.97
N ARG A 72 -3.94 11.81 23.00
CA ARG A 72 -5.12 12.66 22.73
C ARG A 72 -6.46 12.02 23.06
N TRP A 73 -6.46 10.88 23.76
CA TRP A 73 -7.67 10.12 24.06
C TRP A 73 -8.29 10.56 25.38
N ASN A 74 -9.61 10.41 25.51
CA ASN A 74 -10.29 10.65 26.78
C ASN A 74 -10.05 9.49 27.77
N ALA A 75 -10.42 9.69 29.05
CA ALA A 75 -10.20 8.71 30.10
C ALA A 75 -10.87 7.35 29.79
N GLN A 76 -12.10 7.36 29.28
CA GLN A 76 -12.83 6.14 28.94
C GLN A 76 -12.12 5.32 27.86
N GLN A 77 -11.63 5.98 26.80
CA GLN A 77 -10.88 5.35 25.71
C GLN A 77 -9.55 4.76 26.21
N LYS A 78 -8.85 5.46 27.11
CA LYS A 78 -7.62 4.97 27.74
C LYS A 78 -7.89 3.73 28.59
N SER A 79 -8.87 3.79 29.50
CA SER A 79 -9.24 2.66 30.35
C SER A 79 -9.71 1.46 29.53
N PHE A 80 -10.40 1.69 28.41
CA PHE A 80 -10.80 0.62 27.50
C PHE A 80 -9.60 -0.06 26.83
N LEU A 81 -8.62 0.71 26.33
CA LEU A 81 -7.40 0.14 25.77
C LEU A 81 -6.61 -0.64 26.83
N GLU A 82 -6.48 -0.12 28.04
CA GLU A 82 -5.83 -0.81 29.15
C GLU A 82 -6.52 -2.14 29.49
N ALA A 83 -7.85 -2.16 29.52
CA ALA A 83 -8.61 -3.40 29.71
C ALA A 83 -8.38 -4.38 28.56
N SER A 84 -8.32 -3.90 27.31
CA SER A 84 -8.02 -4.71 26.13
C SER A 84 -6.61 -5.31 26.19
N ILE A 85 -5.61 -4.54 26.65
CA ILE A 85 -4.23 -5.00 26.84
C ILE A 85 -4.17 -6.11 27.90
N LYS A 86 -4.88 -5.94 29.02
CA LYS A 86 -4.93 -6.94 30.10
C LYS A 86 -5.63 -8.23 29.66
N TYR A 87 -6.64 -8.12 28.80
CA TYR A 87 -7.39 -9.27 28.29
C TYR A 87 -6.63 -10.03 27.18
N ALA A 88 -5.85 -9.34 26.36
CA ALA A 88 -5.20 -9.94 25.20
C ALA A 88 -4.24 -11.08 25.60
N SER A 89 -4.40 -12.24 24.98
CA SER A 89 -3.48 -13.37 25.16
C SER A 89 -2.11 -13.09 24.54
N LYS A 90 -2.05 -12.18 23.56
CA LYS A 90 -0.83 -11.69 22.94
C LYS A 90 -0.89 -10.18 22.74
N PHE A 91 0.13 -9.48 23.19
CA PHE A 91 0.26 -8.03 23.04
C PHE A 91 1.59 -7.68 22.38
N THR A 92 1.57 -6.83 21.37
CA THR A 92 2.77 -6.38 20.65
C THR A 92 2.69 -4.88 20.37
N VAL A 93 3.82 -4.20 20.53
CA VAL A 93 4.00 -2.79 20.16
C VAL A 93 5.08 -2.70 19.09
N LEU A 94 4.80 -2.05 17.96
CA LEU A 94 5.76 -1.99 16.84
C LEU A 94 6.84 -0.92 17.02
N SER A 95 6.50 0.23 17.62
CA SER A 95 7.43 1.34 17.81
C SER A 95 7.25 2.01 19.17
N PRO A 96 8.32 2.39 19.88
CA PRO A 96 8.21 3.19 21.09
C PRO A 96 7.88 4.68 20.79
N VAL A 97 8.05 5.14 19.55
CA VAL A 97 7.92 6.55 19.15
C VAL A 97 6.88 6.75 18.04
N TYR A 98 6.24 7.92 18.05
CA TYR A 98 5.25 8.28 17.02
C TYR A 98 5.90 8.42 15.64
N ASN A 99 5.38 7.66 14.68
CA ASN A 99 5.67 7.81 13.26
C ASN A 99 4.46 7.33 12.46
N VAL A 100 3.86 8.22 11.67
CA VAL A 100 2.63 7.96 10.91
C VAL A 100 2.67 6.65 10.10
N ARG A 101 3.86 6.22 9.63
CA ARG A 101 4.04 4.97 8.87
C ARG A 101 3.72 3.72 9.65
N VAL A 102 3.94 3.75 10.97
CA VAL A 102 3.79 2.58 11.82
C VAL A 102 2.31 2.19 11.99
N TYR A 103 1.37 3.10 11.73
CA TYR A 103 -0.05 2.73 11.58
C TYR A 103 -0.26 1.73 10.43
N GLN A 104 0.43 1.94 9.30
CA GLN A 104 0.34 1.02 8.16
C GLN A 104 1.15 -0.25 8.41
N ASP A 105 2.36 -0.15 8.98
CA ASP A 105 3.16 -1.34 9.35
C ASP A 105 2.38 -2.24 10.32
N ARG A 106 1.61 -1.63 11.24
CA ARG A 106 0.70 -2.35 12.13
C ARG A 106 -0.37 -3.12 11.36
N ASN A 107 -1.04 -2.48 10.41
CA ASN A 107 -2.09 -3.13 9.63
C ASN A 107 -1.53 -4.30 8.80
N ILE A 108 -0.36 -4.11 8.19
CA ILE A 108 0.39 -5.18 7.49
C ILE A 108 0.66 -6.33 8.46
N ARG A 109 1.20 -6.04 9.64
CA ARG A 109 1.51 -7.08 10.62
C ARG A 109 0.28 -7.85 11.10
N MET A 110 -0.88 -7.22 11.19
CA MET A 110 -2.13 -7.90 11.51
C MET A 110 -2.54 -8.88 10.41
N VAL A 111 -2.42 -8.48 9.14
CA VAL A 111 -2.70 -9.32 7.97
C VAL A 111 -1.73 -10.50 7.91
N ASP A 112 -0.43 -10.26 8.04
CA ASP A 112 0.62 -11.30 8.02
C ASP A 112 0.43 -12.37 9.09
N LEU A 113 -0.18 -12.00 10.21
CA LEU A 113 -0.43 -12.89 11.34
C LEU A 113 -1.80 -13.54 11.28
N SER A 114 -2.71 -13.12 10.39
CA SER A 114 -4.04 -13.68 10.29
C SER A 114 -4.12 -14.73 9.19
N ASP A 115 -5.15 -15.56 9.24
CA ASP A 115 -5.54 -16.47 8.15
C ASP A 115 -6.64 -15.81 7.28
N MET A 116 -7.32 -14.79 7.81
CA MET A 116 -8.35 -13.99 7.14
C MET A 116 -8.33 -12.52 7.58
N LEU A 117 -8.67 -11.60 6.69
CA LEU A 117 -8.96 -10.19 6.99
C LEU A 117 -10.46 -9.91 6.89
N ALA A 118 -11.10 -9.53 7.99
CA ALA A 118 -12.45 -8.97 8.02
C ALA A 118 -12.38 -7.44 7.83
N ALA A 119 -12.80 -6.98 6.65
CA ALA A 119 -12.68 -5.60 6.21
C ALA A 119 -14.04 -4.86 6.27
N PHE A 120 -14.20 -3.99 7.26
CA PHE A 120 -15.35 -3.07 7.36
C PHE A 120 -15.04 -1.80 6.57
N TRP A 121 -15.10 -1.96 5.25
CA TRP A 121 -14.66 -0.96 4.28
C TRP A 121 -15.75 -0.70 3.23
N ASP A 122 -16.02 0.58 2.99
CA ASP A 122 -17.04 1.09 2.06
C ASP A 122 -16.47 1.47 0.68
N GLY A 123 -15.18 1.22 0.43
CA GLY A 123 -14.51 1.63 -0.81
C GLY A 123 -13.78 2.98 -0.72
N SER A 124 -13.94 3.74 0.36
CA SER A 124 -13.29 5.05 0.51
C SER A 124 -11.78 4.95 0.72
N ARG A 125 -11.02 5.97 0.28
CA ARG A 125 -9.56 6.01 0.43
C ARG A 125 -9.14 6.16 1.89
N GLY A 126 -8.01 5.57 2.28
CA GLY A 126 -7.42 5.75 3.61
C GLY A 126 -6.69 4.51 4.14
N GLY A 127 -6.41 4.48 5.45
CA GLY A 127 -5.69 3.36 6.08
C GLY A 127 -6.38 2.00 5.92
N THR A 128 -7.71 1.98 5.92
CA THR A 128 -8.50 0.77 5.65
C THR A 128 -8.31 0.29 4.21
N ALA A 129 -8.37 1.19 3.23
CA ALA A 129 -8.12 0.86 1.82
C ALA A 129 -6.70 0.32 1.61
N ASN A 130 -5.70 0.90 2.28
CA ASN A 130 -4.32 0.43 2.21
C ASN A 130 -4.17 -0.98 2.82
N CYS A 131 -4.86 -1.28 3.92
CA CYS A 131 -4.87 -2.60 4.54
C CYS A 131 -5.52 -3.66 3.63
N VAL A 132 -6.69 -3.34 3.08
CA VAL A 132 -7.41 -4.19 2.12
C VAL A 132 -6.58 -4.42 0.85
N GLY A 133 -5.96 -3.36 0.31
CA GLY A 133 -5.09 -3.44 -0.85
C GLY A 133 -3.89 -4.35 -0.60
N TYR A 134 -3.26 -4.24 0.56
CA TYR A 134 -2.16 -5.12 0.95
C TYR A 134 -2.59 -6.59 1.06
N ALA A 135 -3.71 -6.87 1.75
CA ALA A 135 -4.24 -8.21 1.86
C ALA A 135 -4.58 -8.81 0.48
N SER A 136 -5.18 -8.01 -0.41
CA SER A 136 -5.54 -8.48 -1.76
C SER A 136 -4.30 -8.77 -2.58
N PHE A 137 -3.26 -7.94 -2.41
CA PHE A 137 -1.99 -8.08 -3.09
C PHE A 137 -1.27 -9.39 -2.76
N ILE A 138 -1.30 -9.84 -1.51
CA ILE A 138 -0.65 -11.09 -1.10
C ILE A 138 -1.54 -12.33 -1.29
N GLY A 139 -2.72 -12.17 -1.92
CA GLY A 139 -3.69 -13.26 -2.06
C GLY A 139 -4.33 -13.69 -0.74
N HIS A 140 -4.35 -12.79 0.27
CA HIS A 140 -4.95 -13.08 1.56
C HIS A 140 -6.46 -13.23 1.43
N ARG A 141 -7.06 -14.10 2.23
CA ARG A 141 -8.53 -14.20 2.31
C ARG A 141 -9.08 -12.90 2.90
N ILE A 142 -9.97 -12.22 2.18
CA ILE A 142 -10.63 -10.98 2.61
C ILE A 142 -12.13 -11.19 2.63
N GLU A 143 -12.76 -10.79 3.73
CA GLU A 143 -14.21 -10.70 3.86
C GLU A 143 -14.63 -9.22 3.86
N MET A 144 -15.51 -8.82 2.93
CA MET A 144 -15.98 -7.44 2.79
C MET A 144 -17.26 -7.22 3.60
N CYS A 145 -17.13 -6.66 4.79
CA CYS A 145 -18.17 -6.62 5.81
C CYS A 145 -19.26 -5.53 5.63
N LEU A 146 -19.14 -4.63 4.64
CA LEU A 146 -20.07 -3.50 4.45
C LEU A 146 -20.83 -3.48 3.11
N ARG A 147 -20.62 -4.44 2.20
CA ARG A 147 -21.34 -4.47 0.91
C ARG A 147 -22.68 -5.20 1.05
N GLU A 148 -23.77 -4.57 0.62
CA GLU A 148 -25.08 -5.25 0.51
C GLU A 148 -25.05 -6.30 -0.61
N GLY A 149 -25.59 -7.49 -0.35
CA GLY A 149 -25.62 -8.62 -1.29
C GLY A 149 -24.59 -9.73 -1.04
N ALA A 150 -23.76 -9.64 0.01
CA ALA A 150 -22.93 -10.77 0.45
C ALA A 150 -23.77 -11.84 1.18
N SER A 151 -24.62 -12.55 0.43
CA SER A 151 -25.23 -13.80 0.88
C SER A 151 -24.51 -14.98 0.22
N ALA A 152 -23.87 -15.78 1.06
CA ALA A 152 -23.58 -17.21 0.91
C ALA A 152 -22.62 -17.64 -0.23
N SER A 153 -21.33 -17.76 0.08
CA SER A 153 -20.67 -19.07 0.26
C SER A 153 -19.16 -18.89 0.46
N PHE A 154 -18.64 -19.51 1.51
CA PHE A 154 -17.22 -19.56 1.82
C PHE A 154 -16.62 -20.83 1.20
N THR A 155 -16.38 -20.83 -0.11
CA THR A 155 -15.72 -21.96 -0.77
C THR A 155 -14.45 -21.51 -1.47
N GLN A 156 -13.37 -22.24 -1.17
CA GLN A 156 -12.09 -22.19 -1.86
C GLN A 156 -12.30 -22.47 -3.35
N SER A 157 -11.73 -21.63 -4.22
CA SER A 157 -11.50 -22.00 -5.62
C SER A 157 -9.99 -22.07 -5.89
N THR A 158 -9.52 -23.28 -6.12
CA THR A 158 -8.26 -23.60 -6.80
C THR A 158 -8.39 -23.28 -8.30
N PRO A 159 -7.33 -22.86 -8.99
CA PRO A 159 -7.36 -22.75 -10.44
C PRO A 159 -7.18 -24.14 -11.07
N ALA A 160 -8.13 -24.53 -11.93
CA ALA A 160 -7.99 -25.70 -12.79
C ALA A 160 -7.76 -25.23 -14.24
N ASP A 161 -6.79 -25.88 -14.88
CA ASP A 161 -6.46 -25.79 -16.30
C ASP A 161 -7.65 -26.14 -17.21
N SER A 162 -7.74 -25.50 -18.38
CA SER A 162 -8.14 -26.19 -19.62
C SER A 162 -7.83 -25.35 -20.87
N ASN A 163 -7.30 -26.07 -21.86
CA ASN A 163 -6.88 -25.65 -23.21
C ASN A 163 -8.04 -25.24 -24.15
N CYS A 164 -7.66 -24.45 -25.17
CA CYS A 164 -7.97 -24.46 -26.63
C CYS A 164 -9.26 -25.14 -27.14
N ASP A 165 -9.95 -24.76 -28.23
CA ASP A 165 -9.77 -23.90 -29.41
C ASP A 165 -11.19 -23.66 -29.98
N ALA A 166 -11.43 -22.55 -30.70
CA ALA A 166 -12.06 -22.52 -32.03
C ALA A 166 -12.49 -21.10 -32.46
N CYS A 167 -12.19 -20.81 -33.73
CA CYS A 167 -12.32 -19.56 -34.46
C CYS A 167 -13.69 -19.43 -35.15
N SER A 168 -14.28 -18.22 -35.21
CA SER A 168 -14.82 -17.64 -36.45
C SER A 168 -15.44 -16.24 -36.26
N MET A 169 -14.78 -15.26 -36.90
CA MET A 169 -15.27 -14.05 -37.59
C MET A 169 -16.79 -13.73 -37.54
N ILE A 170 -17.18 -12.48 -37.20
CA ILE A 170 -17.77 -11.44 -38.10
C ILE A 170 -17.53 -10.05 -37.46
N GLY A 171 -17.24 -9.06 -38.30
CA GLY A 171 -16.68 -7.75 -37.94
C GLY A 171 -17.62 -6.75 -37.27
N GLY A 172 -16.95 -5.77 -36.65
CA GLY A 172 -17.51 -4.59 -36.01
C GLY A 172 -16.34 -3.81 -35.42
N GLU A 173 -15.67 -3.00 -36.24
CA GLU A 173 -14.59 -2.11 -35.79
C GLU A 173 -15.14 -1.08 -34.80
N THR A 174 -14.98 -1.36 -33.51
CA THR A 174 -14.95 -0.33 -32.46
C THR A 174 -13.53 0.21 -32.36
N PRO A 175 -13.31 1.54 -32.20
CA PRO A 175 -11.98 2.10 -32.14
C PRO A 175 -11.24 1.51 -30.94
N THR A 176 -10.21 0.72 -31.20
CA THR A 176 -9.26 0.26 -30.19
C THR A 176 -8.54 1.49 -29.63
N SER A 177 -8.78 1.83 -28.36
CA SER A 177 -7.98 2.85 -27.68
C SER A 177 -6.53 2.41 -27.71
N SER A 178 -5.67 3.10 -28.45
CA SER A 178 -4.24 2.82 -28.42
C SER A 178 -3.76 3.07 -27.00
N SER A 179 -3.25 2.03 -26.35
CA SER A 179 -2.61 2.17 -25.04
C SER A 179 -1.50 3.22 -25.12
N SER A 180 -1.57 4.26 -24.29
CA SER A 180 -0.52 5.28 -24.16
C SER A 180 0.65 4.80 -23.27
N TYR A 181 0.69 3.51 -22.94
CA TYR A 181 1.74 2.89 -22.14
C TYR A 181 2.69 2.06 -23.02
N ARG A 182 3.99 2.31 -22.92
CA ARG A 182 5.02 1.60 -23.68
C ARG A 182 6.16 1.15 -22.78
N GLU A 183 6.69 -0.04 -23.04
CA GLU A 183 7.92 -0.55 -22.41
C GLU A 183 9.02 -0.57 -23.46
N VAL A 184 10.17 0.03 -23.16
CA VAL A 184 11.28 0.15 -24.11
C VAL A 184 12.61 -0.17 -23.45
N HIS A 185 13.56 -0.68 -24.24
CA HIS A 185 14.95 -0.80 -23.83
C HIS A 185 15.72 0.46 -24.25
N GLY A 186 16.41 1.10 -23.32
CA GLY A 186 17.19 2.29 -23.66
C GLY A 186 17.69 3.08 -22.45
N ASP A 187 18.21 4.26 -22.73
CA ASP A 187 18.56 5.25 -21.71
C ASP A 187 17.38 6.22 -21.54
N ILE A 188 16.81 6.25 -20.33
CA ILE A 188 15.72 7.16 -19.98
C ILE A 188 16.08 8.63 -20.21
N PHE A 189 17.37 9.01 -20.17
CA PHE A 189 17.78 10.39 -20.41
C PHE A 189 17.72 10.81 -21.88
N THR A 190 17.49 9.89 -22.82
CA THR A 190 17.25 10.21 -24.25
C THR A 190 15.77 10.39 -24.58
N THR A 191 14.89 10.37 -23.58
CA THR A 191 13.46 10.55 -23.77
C THR A 191 13.12 12.00 -24.10
N GLU A 192 12.10 12.18 -24.96
CA GLU A 192 11.46 13.47 -25.25
C GLU A 192 10.26 13.75 -24.31
N ALA A 193 10.02 12.88 -23.32
CA ALA A 193 8.93 13.08 -22.36
C ALA A 193 9.13 14.35 -21.52
N GLU A 194 8.04 15.07 -21.27
CA GLU A 194 7.97 16.32 -20.49
C GLU A 194 8.44 16.13 -19.04
N ALA A 195 8.18 14.95 -18.46
CA ALA A 195 8.64 14.58 -17.14
C ALA A 195 9.47 13.29 -17.14
N ILE A 196 10.50 13.24 -16.30
CA ILE A 196 11.31 12.05 -16.08
C ILE A 196 11.36 11.67 -14.59
N VAL A 197 11.33 10.37 -14.31
CA VAL A 197 11.33 9.86 -12.93
C VAL A 197 12.72 9.46 -12.48
N ASN A 198 13.14 10.02 -11.36
CA ASN A 198 14.30 9.60 -10.60
C ASN A 198 13.87 8.76 -9.39
N THR A 199 14.53 7.63 -9.12
CA THR A 199 14.29 6.84 -7.91
C THR A 199 15.27 7.22 -6.81
N VAL A 200 14.77 7.76 -5.69
CA VAL A 200 15.62 8.31 -4.62
C VAL A 200 15.37 7.64 -3.26
N ASN A 201 16.27 7.88 -2.31
CA ASN A 201 16.04 7.64 -0.89
C ASN A 201 15.61 8.93 -0.18
N CYS A 202 15.44 8.89 1.14
CA CYS A 202 15.05 10.05 1.94
C CYS A 202 16.20 10.67 2.74
N VAL A 203 17.43 10.15 2.61
CA VAL A 203 18.61 10.59 3.38
C VAL A 203 19.63 11.40 2.56
N GLY A 204 19.30 11.80 1.33
CA GLY A 204 20.13 12.70 0.54
C GLY A 204 21.27 12.03 -0.25
N ALA A 205 21.23 10.71 -0.43
CA ALA A 205 22.28 9.97 -1.15
C ALA A 205 21.90 9.69 -2.62
N MET A 206 22.79 10.00 -3.56
CA MET A 206 22.65 9.65 -4.98
C MET A 206 23.97 9.06 -5.50
N GLY A 207 24.29 7.84 -5.06
CA GLY A 207 25.62 7.24 -5.25
C GLY A 207 25.70 6.09 -6.25
N ARG A 208 24.57 5.61 -6.78
CA ARG A 208 24.53 4.45 -7.70
C ARG A 208 23.30 4.47 -8.58
N GLY A 209 23.38 3.78 -9.72
CA GLY A 209 22.28 3.62 -10.66
C GLY A 209 21.78 4.92 -11.25
N ILE A 210 20.50 4.95 -11.60
CA ILE A 210 19.85 6.12 -12.21
C ILE A 210 20.01 7.40 -11.35
N ALA A 211 19.95 7.29 -10.02
CA ALA A 211 20.13 8.44 -9.13
C ALA A 211 21.51 9.09 -9.25
N LEU A 212 22.57 8.30 -9.47
CA LEU A 212 23.91 8.83 -9.71
C LEU A 212 23.97 9.61 -11.02
N GLU A 213 23.32 9.12 -12.06
CA GLU A 213 23.27 9.81 -13.36
C GLU A 213 22.47 11.11 -13.27
N PHE A 214 21.34 11.12 -12.53
CA PHE A 214 20.64 12.37 -12.20
C PHE A 214 21.54 13.36 -11.46
N LYS A 215 22.33 12.92 -10.48
CA LYS A 215 23.29 13.79 -9.77
C LYS A 215 24.33 14.40 -10.71
N LYS A 216 24.85 13.63 -11.67
CA LYS A 216 25.85 14.11 -12.64
C LYS A 216 25.24 15.11 -13.62
N ARG A 217 24.05 14.84 -14.14
CA ARG A 217 23.37 15.67 -15.15
C ARG A 217 22.70 16.92 -14.55
N TYR A 218 22.19 16.82 -13.32
CA TYR A 218 21.44 17.87 -12.63
C TYR A 218 22.04 18.17 -11.24
N PRO A 219 23.22 18.83 -11.17
CA PRO A 219 23.87 19.13 -9.89
C PRO A 219 23.04 20.04 -8.97
N ASP A 220 22.28 20.99 -9.55
CA ASP A 220 21.39 21.89 -8.80
C ASP A 220 20.20 21.13 -8.19
N LEU A 221 19.64 20.14 -8.92
CA LEU A 221 18.65 19.21 -8.37
C LEU A 221 19.24 18.47 -7.18
N TYR A 222 20.46 17.96 -7.29
CA TYR A 222 21.08 17.21 -6.19
C TYR A 222 21.28 18.08 -4.95
N ALA A 223 21.72 19.33 -5.13
CA ALA A 223 21.86 20.29 -4.04
C ALA A 223 20.51 20.55 -3.34
N ALA A 224 19.46 20.85 -4.11
CA ALA A 224 18.11 21.08 -3.60
C ALA A 224 17.52 19.83 -2.90
N TYR A 225 17.71 18.66 -3.51
CA TYR A 225 17.30 17.36 -2.98
C TYR A 225 17.92 17.08 -1.61
N ARG A 226 19.24 17.32 -1.43
CA ARG A 226 19.88 17.11 -0.12
C ARG A 226 19.29 18.03 0.95
N GLN A 227 19.01 19.28 0.60
CA GLN A 227 18.40 20.22 1.54
C GLN A 227 16.98 19.78 1.91
N ALA A 228 16.17 19.34 0.94
CA ALA A 228 14.84 18.81 1.18
C ALA A 228 14.85 17.54 2.06
N CYS A 229 15.81 16.64 1.86
CA CYS A 229 16.05 15.50 2.74
C CYS A 229 16.44 15.93 4.16
N ALA A 230 17.35 16.90 4.30
CA ALA A 230 17.75 17.43 5.61
C ALA A 230 16.56 18.05 6.37
N ARG A 231 15.65 18.72 5.64
CA ARG A 231 14.38 19.26 6.17
C ARG A 231 13.28 18.20 6.35
N LYS A 232 13.54 16.93 6.02
CA LYS A 232 12.59 15.80 6.09
C LYS A 232 11.31 16.02 5.27
N GLU A 233 11.42 16.78 4.18
CA GLU A 233 10.34 17.04 3.24
C GLU A 233 10.09 15.82 2.35
N ILE A 234 11.16 15.10 2.00
CA ILE A 234 11.10 13.89 1.20
C ILE A 234 10.88 12.69 2.11
N LYS A 235 9.83 11.93 1.84
CA LYS A 235 9.33 10.85 2.69
C LYS A 235 9.09 9.61 1.84
N PRO A 236 9.37 8.39 2.32
CA PRO A 236 9.17 7.19 1.50
C PRO A 236 7.73 7.03 0.97
N GLY A 237 7.58 6.60 -0.26
CA GLY A 237 6.28 6.49 -0.94
C GLY A 237 5.72 7.83 -1.42
N HIS A 238 6.50 8.92 -1.34
CA HIS A 238 6.12 10.21 -1.92
C HIS A 238 7.01 10.62 -3.10
N VAL A 239 6.49 11.51 -3.94
CA VAL A 239 7.20 12.10 -5.07
C VAL A 239 7.55 13.55 -4.76
N TRP A 240 8.84 13.87 -4.78
CA TRP A 240 9.31 15.26 -4.68
C TRP A 240 9.57 15.82 -6.08
N VAL A 241 8.83 16.88 -6.43
CA VAL A 241 8.89 17.51 -7.75
C VAL A 241 10.04 18.51 -7.81
N TYR A 242 10.81 18.48 -8.89
CA TYR A 242 11.82 19.48 -9.20
C TYR A 242 11.65 19.96 -10.65
N GLN A 243 11.56 21.27 -10.84
CA GLN A 243 11.54 21.88 -12.16
C GLN A 243 12.97 22.15 -12.62
N ALA A 244 13.49 21.31 -13.53
CA ALA A 244 14.76 21.59 -14.19
C ALA A 244 14.54 22.58 -15.35
N LYS A 245 15.63 23.05 -15.94
CA LYS A 245 15.59 24.02 -17.05
C LYS A 245 14.93 23.46 -18.32
N ASP A 246 15.13 22.17 -18.56
CA ASP A 246 14.73 21.46 -19.78
C ASP A 246 13.46 20.63 -19.61
N ARG A 247 13.13 20.18 -18.39
CA ARG A 247 12.00 19.27 -18.12
C ARG A 247 11.62 19.21 -16.63
N ILE A 248 10.52 18.51 -16.32
CA ILE A 248 10.14 18.20 -14.94
C ILE A 248 10.84 16.92 -14.49
N ILE A 249 11.36 16.91 -13.26
CA ILE A 249 11.95 15.72 -12.64
C ILE A 249 11.14 15.33 -11.42
N PHE A 250 10.54 14.15 -11.48
CA PHE A 250 9.83 13.54 -10.36
C PHE A 250 10.76 12.62 -9.57
N ASN A 251 11.11 13.01 -8.34
CA ASN A 251 11.98 12.23 -7.47
C ASN A 251 11.11 11.30 -6.59
N ALA A 252 10.87 10.09 -7.08
CA ALA A 252 10.10 9.06 -6.39
C ALA A 252 10.91 8.45 -5.24
N ALA A 253 10.50 8.72 -4.00
CA ALA A 253 11.16 8.27 -2.78
C ALA A 253 10.82 6.81 -2.47
N VAL A 254 11.38 5.89 -3.24
CA VAL A 254 11.14 4.45 -3.11
C VAL A 254 12.07 3.78 -2.10
N LYS A 255 12.86 4.53 -1.33
CA LYS A 255 13.68 4.04 -0.21
C LYS A 255 13.68 5.03 0.93
N ASP A 256 13.77 4.54 2.17
CA ASP A 256 13.98 5.40 3.34
C ASP A 256 15.47 5.73 3.49
N ASP A 257 16.28 4.71 3.73
CA ASP A 257 17.75 4.78 3.66
C ASP A 257 18.25 4.01 2.43
N TRP A 258 19.33 4.50 1.80
CA TRP A 258 19.97 3.85 0.67
C TRP A 258 20.57 2.47 0.99
N ARG A 259 20.83 2.19 2.27
CA ARG A 259 21.31 0.90 2.80
C ARG A 259 20.22 -0.16 2.86
N ASN A 260 18.95 0.25 2.96
CA ASN A 260 17.82 -0.65 3.16
C ASN A 260 17.15 -1.07 1.84
N ALA A 261 16.43 -2.18 1.90
CA ALA A 261 15.54 -2.61 0.82
C ALA A 261 14.45 -1.56 0.56
N SER A 262 14.03 -1.46 -0.70
CA SER A 262 12.78 -0.79 -1.05
C SER A 262 11.59 -1.62 -0.55
N ARG A 263 10.39 -1.05 -0.54
CA ARG A 263 9.14 -1.77 -0.26
C ARG A 263 8.16 -1.55 -1.42
N ILE A 264 7.44 -2.60 -1.82
CA ILE A 264 6.48 -2.51 -2.92
C ILE A 264 5.42 -1.43 -2.68
N VAL A 265 5.00 -1.24 -1.43
CA VAL A 265 4.04 -0.19 -1.03
C VAL A 265 4.53 1.23 -1.32
N TRP A 266 5.84 1.48 -1.29
CA TRP A 266 6.41 2.79 -1.65
C TRP A 266 6.39 2.99 -3.16
N ILE A 267 6.67 1.93 -3.93
CA ILE A 267 6.56 1.95 -5.40
C ILE A 267 5.11 2.23 -5.80
N GLU A 268 4.14 1.53 -5.21
CA GLU A 268 2.71 1.74 -5.48
C GLU A 268 2.25 3.15 -5.13
N SER A 269 2.66 3.67 -3.98
CA SER A 269 2.32 5.04 -3.56
C SER A 269 2.88 6.06 -4.55
N CYS A 270 4.16 5.92 -4.92
CA CYS A 270 4.79 6.80 -5.90
C CYS A 270 4.12 6.70 -7.28
N LEU A 271 3.81 5.51 -7.79
CA LEU A 271 3.13 5.34 -9.09
C LEU A 271 1.79 6.08 -9.14
N ASN A 272 0.97 5.96 -8.09
CA ASN A 272 -0.31 6.66 -8.00
C ASN A 272 -0.13 8.18 -7.88
N GLU A 273 0.84 8.63 -7.10
CA GLU A 273 1.13 10.05 -6.94
C GLU A 273 1.68 10.67 -8.22
N LEU A 274 2.51 9.96 -8.99
CA LEU A 274 2.99 10.40 -10.30
C LEU A 274 1.83 10.71 -11.25
N ILE A 275 0.83 9.83 -11.33
CA ILE A 275 -0.36 10.04 -12.17
C ILE A 275 -1.12 11.30 -11.72
N GLY A 276 -1.31 11.47 -10.40
CA GLY A 276 -1.97 12.65 -9.84
C GLY A 276 -1.21 13.95 -10.12
N LEU A 277 0.12 13.92 -9.96
CA LEU A 277 1.00 15.06 -10.24
C LEU A 277 0.96 15.43 -11.72
N CYS A 278 1.06 14.45 -12.62
CA CYS A 278 0.99 14.71 -14.06
C CYS A 278 -0.30 15.43 -14.42
N ARG A 279 -1.45 14.93 -13.97
CA ARG A 279 -2.75 15.58 -14.21
C ARG A 279 -2.83 16.98 -13.62
N SER A 280 -2.34 17.17 -12.38
CA SER A 280 -2.39 18.47 -11.70
C SER A 280 -1.49 19.53 -12.34
N MET A 281 -0.38 19.11 -12.93
CA MET A 281 0.61 19.97 -13.57
C MET A 281 0.42 20.04 -15.08
N ASN A 282 -0.62 19.40 -15.62
CA ASN A 282 -0.88 19.27 -17.05
C ASN A 282 0.30 18.67 -17.85
N VAL A 283 1.01 17.72 -17.25
CA VAL A 283 2.07 16.95 -17.91
C VAL A 283 1.45 15.84 -18.73
N GLN A 284 1.71 15.86 -20.04
CA GLN A 284 1.10 14.93 -21.00
C GLN A 284 1.97 13.71 -21.27
N SER A 285 3.27 13.75 -20.95
CA SER A 285 4.19 12.64 -21.16
C SER A 285 5.19 12.45 -20.02
N ILE A 286 5.37 11.19 -19.60
CA ILE A 286 6.27 10.81 -18.51
C ILE A 286 7.10 9.57 -18.88
N ALA A 287 8.39 9.63 -18.57
CA ALA A 287 9.30 8.50 -18.65
C ALA A 287 9.75 8.05 -17.27
N LEU A 288 9.74 6.74 -17.01
CA LEU A 288 10.17 6.17 -15.72
C LEU A 288 10.96 4.87 -15.86
N PRO A 289 11.88 4.56 -14.93
CA PRO A 289 12.50 3.24 -14.88
C PRO A 289 11.59 2.23 -14.17
N TRP A 290 11.97 0.96 -14.18
CA TRP A 290 11.46 -0.02 -13.20
C TRP A 290 11.86 0.38 -11.77
N MET A 291 10.97 1.09 -11.08
CA MET A 291 11.26 1.71 -9.78
C MET A 291 11.58 0.67 -8.70
N GLY A 292 12.67 0.87 -7.97
CA GLY A 292 13.03 -0.03 -6.86
C GLY A 292 13.60 -1.39 -7.28
N ALA A 293 13.77 -1.66 -8.59
CA ALA A 293 14.35 -2.91 -9.11
C ALA A 293 15.87 -3.06 -8.84
N MET A 294 16.54 -2.01 -8.35
CA MET A 294 17.97 -2.03 -8.05
C MET A 294 18.27 -2.57 -6.63
N ASN A 295 19.24 -3.49 -6.59
CA ASN A 295 19.81 -4.19 -5.42
C ASN A 295 19.08 -5.47 -4.96
N GLY A 296 18.18 -6.05 -5.76
CA GLY A 296 17.74 -7.46 -5.59
C GLY A 296 16.81 -7.77 -4.41
N TRP A 297 16.35 -6.78 -3.66
CA TRP A 297 15.50 -7.01 -2.48
C TRP A 297 14.00 -7.12 -2.79
N ILE A 298 13.55 -6.57 -3.92
CA ILE A 298 12.22 -6.78 -4.47
C ILE A 298 12.40 -7.54 -5.79
N PRO A 299 11.72 -8.68 -6.00
CA PRO A 299 11.69 -9.35 -7.29
C PRO A 299 11.31 -8.38 -8.41
N VAL A 300 12.10 -8.34 -9.48
CA VAL A 300 11.86 -7.42 -10.60
C VAL A 300 10.49 -7.64 -11.24
N GLU A 301 10.04 -8.90 -11.32
CA GLU A 301 8.71 -9.25 -11.84
C GLU A 301 7.59 -8.68 -10.97
N GLN A 302 7.80 -8.57 -9.64
CA GLN A 302 6.85 -7.92 -8.75
C GLN A 302 6.75 -6.42 -9.05
N VAL A 303 7.89 -5.75 -9.30
CA VAL A 303 7.90 -4.34 -9.72
C VAL A 303 7.20 -4.17 -11.07
N LYS A 304 7.53 -5.00 -12.06
CA LYS A 304 6.93 -4.96 -13.40
C LYS A 304 5.42 -5.16 -13.34
N ALA A 305 4.95 -6.20 -12.64
CA ALA A 305 3.53 -6.49 -12.46
C ALA A 305 2.79 -5.32 -11.80
N THR A 306 3.35 -4.75 -10.73
CA THR A 306 2.76 -3.60 -10.03
C THR A 306 2.70 -2.35 -10.92
N THR A 307 3.78 -2.03 -11.63
CA THR A 307 3.81 -0.89 -12.55
C THR A 307 2.79 -1.04 -13.66
N ARG A 308 2.74 -2.19 -14.34
CA ARG A 308 1.77 -2.48 -15.40
C ARG A 308 0.34 -2.32 -14.87
N ARG A 309 0.02 -2.97 -13.75
CA ARG A 309 -1.30 -2.91 -13.11
C ARG A 309 -1.79 -1.49 -12.85
N ILE A 310 -0.90 -0.58 -12.44
CA ILE A 310 -1.28 0.80 -12.10
C ILE A 310 -1.30 1.71 -13.33
N MET A 311 -0.34 1.55 -14.25
CA MET A 311 -0.10 2.53 -15.31
C MET A 311 -0.66 2.14 -16.68
N SER A 312 -0.88 0.86 -16.98
CA SER A 312 -1.29 0.43 -18.34
C SER A 312 -2.70 0.88 -18.72
N GLY A 313 -3.58 1.10 -17.74
CA GLY A 313 -4.95 1.57 -17.94
C GLY A 313 -5.08 3.10 -17.99
N ILE A 314 -3.98 3.84 -17.86
CA ILE A 314 -3.96 5.28 -17.98
C ILE A 314 -3.87 5.63 -19.47
N THR A 315 -4.79 6.47 -19.95
CA THR A 315 -4.94 6.79 -21.39
C THR A 315 -4.75 8.26 -21.69
N ASP A 316 -4.80 9.11 -20.66
CA ASP A 316 -4.67 10.58 -20.73
C ASP A 316 -3.23 11.07 -20.56
N ILE A 317 -2.26 10.15 -20.38
CA ILE A 317 -0.84 10.46 -20.21
C ILE A 317 -0.04 9.45 -21.05
N ASP A 318 0.93 9.94 -21.84
CA ASP A 318 1.90 9.10 -22.53
C ASP A 318 2.96 8.60 -21.54
N ILE A 319 2.94 7.31 -21.23
CA ILE A 319 3.78 6.68 -20.22
C ILE A 319 4.79 5.76 -20.91
N THR A 320 6.08 6.07 -20.78
CA THR A 320 7.16 5.21 -21.29
C THR A 320 7.99 4.65 -20.14
N VAL A 321 7.99 3.33 -19.98
CA VAL A 321 8.80 2.62 -18.99
C VAL A 321 10.08 2.12 -19.63
N TYR A 322 11.22 2.52 -19.07
CA TYR A 322 12.55 2.16 -19.55
C TYR A 322 13.13 0.96 -18.78
N GLU A 323 13.46 -0.09 -19.52
CA GLU A 323 14.34 -1.17 -19.05
C GLU A 323 15.80 -0.77 -19.26
N ILE A 324 16.43 -0.33 -18.18
CA ILE A 324 17.83 0.15 -18.18
C ILE A 324 18.77 -1.05 -18.18
N LYS A 325 19.75 -1.07 -19.10
CA LYS A 325 20.83 -2.07 -19.12
C LYS A 325 21.63 -2.00 -17.81
N ARG A 326 21.81 -3.14 -17.15
CA ARG A 326 22.78 -3.27 -16.05
C ARG A 326 24.18 -3.19 -16.66
N HIS A 327 24.91 -2.12 -16.35
CA HIS A 327 26.36 -2.05 -16.57
C HIS A 327 27.08 -2.73 -15.41
#